data_AF-A0A099Z5J2-F1
#
_entry.id   AF-A0A099Z5J2-F1
#
_cell.length_a   1.000
_cell.length_b   1.000
_cell.length_c   1.000
_cell.angle_alpha   90.00
_cell.angle_beta   90.00
_cell.angle_gamma   90.00
#
_symmetry.space_group_name_H-M   'P 1'
#
loop_
_entity.id
_entity.type
_entity.pdbx_description
1 polymer ?
#
loop_
_entity_poly.entity_id
_entity_poly.type
_entity_poly.pdbx_seq_one_letter_code
_entity_poly.pdbx_strand_id
1 'polypeptide(L)' 'QDRAESIVLKVLISFKANDIEKAVQSLDKNGVDLLMKYIYKGFESPSDNSSAVLLQWHEKALAAGGVGSIVRVLTARKTV' A
#
# COMPACT_ATOMS: atom_id res chain seq x y z
N GLN A 1 12.01 -6.40 -9.48
CA GLN A 1 10.80 -5.83 -8.86
C GLN A 1 10.37 -6.71 -7.69
N ASP A 2 10.32 -8.02 -7.89
CA ASP A 2 9.87 -9.02 -6.89
C ASP A 2 10.55 -8.94 -5.52
N ARG A 3 11.84 -8.58 -5.48
CA ARG A 3 12.57 -8.41 -4.20
C ARG A 3 12.06 -7.22 -3.37
N ALA A 4 11.78 -6.09 -4.00
CA ALA A 4 11.28 -4.90 -3.31
C ALA A 4 9.84 -5.13 -2.85
N GLU A 5 9.02 -5.71 -3.72
CA GLU A 5 7.65 -6.13 -3.43
C GLU A 5 7.60 -7.06 -2.20
N SER A 6 8.38 -8.13 -2.19
CA SER A 6 8.42 -9.08 -1.08
C SER A 6 8.79 -8.42 0.25
N ILE A 7 9.73 -7.47 0.23
CA ILE A 7 10.13 -6.72 1.42
C ILE A 7 8.98 -5.82 1.90
N VAL A 8 8.36 -5.07 0.99
CA VAL A 8 7.25 -4.17 1.35
C VAL A 8 6.07 -4.97 1.89
N LEU A 9 5.63 -6.03 1.22
CA LEU A 9 4.52 -6.86 1.72
C LEU A 9 4.81 -7.45 3.11
N LYS A 10 6.04 -7.93 3.35
CA LYS A 10 6.43 -8.42 4.68
C LYS A 10 6.27 -7.35 5.76
N VAL A 11 6.68 -6.11 5.46
CA VAL A 11 6.48 -4.99 6.38
C VAL A 11 4.99 -4.75 6.59
N LEU A 12 4.19 -4.61 5.53
CA LEU A 12 2.75 -4.31 5.64
C LEU A 12 1.99 -5.38 6.45
N ILE A 13 2.32 -6.66 6.26
CA ILE A 13 1.69 -7.79 6.97
C ILE A 13 2.11 -7.85 8.45
N SER A 14 3.31 -7.36 8.80
CA SER A 14 3.81 -7.35 10.18
C SER A 14 3.16 -6.30 11.08
N PHE A 15 2.43 -5.33 10.50
CA PHE A 15 1.78 -4.26 11.25
C PHE A 15 0.53 -4.73 11.99
N LYS A 16 0.31 -4.18 13.18
CA LYS A 16 -0.98 -4.27 13.87
C LYS A 16 -1.93 -3.24 13.27
N ALA A 17 -3.20 -3.60 13.14
CA ALA A 17 -4.22 -2.73 12.53
C ALA A 17 -4.27 -1.31 13.14
N ASN A 18 -4.13 -1.20 14.47
CA ASN A 18 -4.17 0.08 15.19
C ASN A 18 -2.97 1.00 14.93
N ASP A 19 -1.86 0.48 14.39
CA ASP A 19 -0.64 1.24 14.12
C ASP A 19 -0.55 1.70 12.66
N ILE A 20 -1.39 1.15 11.77
CA ILE A 20 -1.40 1.46 10.33
C ILE A 20 -1.63 2.95 10.09
N GLU A 21 -2.64 3.54 10.73
CA GLU A 21 -3.01 4.94 10.51
C GLU A 21 -1.86 5.89 10.83
N LYS A 22 -1.17 5.68 11.96
CA LYS A 22 -0.01 6.50 12.36
C LYS A 22 1.14 6.37 11.36
N ALA A 23 1.37 5.18 10.82
CA ALA A 23 2.40 4.95 9.83
C ALA A 23 2.07 5.60 8.48
N VAL A 24 0.80 5.59 8.06
CA VAL A 24 0.41 6.30 6.82
C VAL A 24 0.53 7.81 6.99
N GLN A 25 0.16 8.35 8.16
CA GLN A 25 0.25 9.79 8.45
C GLN A 25 1.69 10.33 8.53
N SER A 26 2.70 9.47 8.74
CA SER A 26 4.10 9.87 8.74
C SER A 26 4.72 9.98 7.34
N LEU A 27 4.00 9.52 6.31
CA LEU A 27 4.44 9.61 4.92
C LEU A 27 4.10 10.98 4.32
N ASP A 28 4.95 11.45 3.41
CA ASP A 28 4.61 12.57 2.55
C ASP A 28 3.65 12.13 1.43
N LYS A 29 3.12 13.09 0.66
CA LYS A 29 2.18 12.80 -0.43
C LYS A 29 2.73 11.79 -1.44
N ASN A 30 4.02 11.89 -1.77
CA ASN A 30 4.67 10.96 -2.69
C ASN A 30 4.79 9.55 -2.09
N GLY A 31 5.07 9.46 -0.79
CA GLY A 31 5.12 8.21 -0.05
C GLY A 31 3.77 7.50 -0.02
N VAL A 32 2.67 8.23 0.19
CA VAL A 32 1.31 7.65 0.14
C VAL A 32 0.98 7.11 -1.26
N ASP A 33 1.36 7.83 -2.31
CA ASP A 33 1.17 7.37 -3.69
C ASP A 33 1.99 6.11 -4.01
N LEU A 34 3.22 6.05 -3.50
CA LEU A 34 4.08 4.88 -3.66
C LEU A 34 3.54 3.68 -2.87
N LEU A 35 3.06 3.91 -1.65
CA LEU A 35 2.40 2.89 -0.83
C LEU A 35 1.19 2.32 -1.58
N MET A 36 0.35 3.16 -2.19
CA MET A 36 -0.82 2.71 -2.96
C MET A 36 -0.42 1.78 -4.12
N LYS A 37 0.69 2.05 -4.82
CA LYS A 37 1.21 1.15 -5.86
C LYS A 37 1.56 -0.24 -5.33
N TYR A 38 2.25 -0.30 -4.17
CA TYR A 38 2.60 -1.58 -3.56
C TYR A 38 1.39 -2.33 -3.00
N ILE A 39 0.36 -1.63 -2.51
CA ILE A 39 -0.90 -2.27 -2.09
C ILE A 39 -1.58 -2.95 -3.28
N TYR A 40 -1.72 -2.24 -4.41
CA TYR A 40 -2.30 -2.81 -5.63
C TYR A 40 -1.47 -3.99 -6.17
N LYS A 41 -0.14 -3.86 -6.12
CA LYS A 41 0.75 -4.96 -6.50
C LYS A 41 0.56 -6.19 -5.60
N GLY A 42 0.43 -5.98 -4.29
CA GLY A 42 0.20 -7.06 -3.34
C GLY A 42 -1.13 -7.80 -3.54
N PHE A 43 -2.16 -7.14 -4.09
CA PHE A 43 -3.41 -7.80 -4.46
C PHE A 43 -3.28 -8.75 -5.66
N GLU A 44 -2.24 -8.62 -6.50
CA GLU A 44 -1.99 -9.56 -7.61
C GLU A 44 -1.50 -10.93 -7.11
N SER A 45 -0.84 -10.97 -5.95
CA SER A 45 -0.26 -12.18 -5.36
C SER A 45 -0.78 -12.42 -3.93
N PRO A 46 -2.07 -12.74 -3.77
CA PRO A 46 -2.63 -12.99 -2.45
C PRO A 46 -2.00 -14.24 -1.81
N SER A 47 -1.64 -14.11 -0.54
CA SER A 47 -1.15 -15.18 0.33
C SER A 47 -1.99 -15.21 1.61
N ASP A 48 -1.86 -16.24 2.45
CA ASP A 48 -2.72 -16.43 3.61
C ASP A 48 -2.86 -15.15 4.47
N ASN A 49 -4.10 -14.66 4.56
CA ASN A 49 -4.54 -13.47 5.30
C ASN A 49 -3.92 -12.12 4.86
N SER A 50 -3.08 -12.07 3.81
CA SER A 50 -2.44 -10.81 3.36
C SER A 50 -3.46 -9.84 2.78
N SER A 51 -4.47 -10.33 2.06
CA SER A 51 -5.51 -9.50 1.45
C SER A 51 -6.33 -8.72 2.49
N ALA A 52 -6.61 -9.32 3.66
CA ALA A 52 -7.35 -8.65 4.73
C ALA A 52 -6.57 -7.45 5.28
N VAL A 53 -5.27 -7.64 5.54
CA VAL A 53 -4.38 -6.57 6.00
C VAL A 53 -4.20 -5.50 4.92
N LEU A 54 -4.04 -5.90 3.65
CA LEU A 54 -3.91 -4.97 2.53
C LEU A 54 -5.16 -4.10 2.32
N LEU A 55 -6.37 -4.63 2.60
CA LEU A 55 -7.60 -3.82 2.59
C LEU A 55 -7.61 -2.74 3.69
N GLN A 56 -7.07 -3.04 4.88
CA GLN A 56 -6.91 -2.05 5.95
C GLN A 56 -5.89 -0.97 5.57
N TRP A 57 -4.76 -1.36 4.96
CA TRP A 57 -3.79 -0.42 4.42
C TRP A 57 -4.39 0.46 3.33
N HIS A 58 -5.17 -0.13 2.43
CA HIS A 58 -5.87 0.59 1.36
C HIS A 58 -6.82 1.65 1.93
N GLU A 59 -7.63 1.31 2.94
CA GLU A 59 -8.53 2.26 3.62
C GLU A 59 -7.78 3.49 4.13
N LYS A 60 -6.67 3.28 4.86
CA LYS A 60 -5.91 4.40 5.46
C LYS A 60 -5.13 5.20 4.41
N ALA A 61 -4.55 4.54 3.41
CA ALA A 61 -3.88 5.21 2.31
C ALA A 61 -4.87 6.04 1.46
N LEU A 62 -6.10 5.55 1.25
CA LEU A 62 -7.16 6.29 0.58
C LEU A 62 -7.59 7.52 1.39
N ALA A 63 -7.71 7.39 2.72
CA ALA A 63 -8.03 8.53 3.58
C ALA A 63 -6.95 9.63 3.52
N ALA A 64 -5.67 9.26 3.43
CA ALA A 64 -4.56 10.20 3.37
C ALA A 64 -4.31 10.80 1.97
N GLY A 65 -4.35 9.96 0.92
CA GLY A 65 -4.00 10.33 -0.45
C GLY A 65 -5.18 10.69 -1.35
N GLY A 66 -6.42 10.41 -0.90
CA GLY A 66 -7.63 10.54 -1.69
C GLY A 66 -7.64 9.63 -2.93
N VAL A 67 -8.72 9.72 -3.72
CA VAL A 67 -8.86 8.94 -4.97
C VAL A 67 -7.73 9.21 -5.98
N GLY A 68 -7.10 10.39 -5.92
CA GLY A 68 -5.98 10.75 -6.78
C GLY A 68 -4.78 9.81 -6.66
N SER A 69 -4.54 9.23 -5.48
CA SER A 69 -3.49 8.23 -5.26
C SER A 69 -3.73 6.96 -6.09
N ILE A 70 -4.98 6.48 -6.15
CA ILE A 70 -5.41 5.35 -6.98
C ILE A 70 -5.30 5.69 -8.45
N VAL A 71 -5.77 6.87 -8.86
CA VAL A 71 -5.68 7.32 -10.27
C VAL A 71 -4.21 7.31 -10.75
N ARG A 72 -3.26 7.70 -9.88
CA ARG A 72 -1.83 7.65 -10.19
C ARG A 72 -1.26 6.23 -10.25
N VAL A 73 -1.85 5.24 -9.59
CA VAL A 73 -1.53 3.82 -9.82
C VAL A 73 -1.95 3.42 -11.24
N LEU A 74 -3.20 3.71 -11.62
CA LEU A 74 -3.78 3.29 -12.89
C LEU A 74 -3.16 3.97 -14.12
N THR A 75 -2.62 5.17 -13.95
CA THR A 75 -2.06 5.98 -15.04
C THR A 75 -0.53 5.90 -15.14
N ALA A 76 0.15 5.22 -14.21
CA ALA A 76 1.60 5.12 -14.21
C ALA A 76 2.13 4.26 -15.36
N ARG A 77 2.92 4.85 -16.27
CA ARG A 77 3.62 4.10 -17.35
C ARG A 77 4.83 3.31 -16.88
N LYS A 78 5.41 3.70 -15.73
CA LYS A 78 6.47 2.98 -15.01
C LYS A 78 6.00 2.81 -13.57
N THR A 79 5.81 1.58 -13.14
CA THR A 79 5.32 1.21 -11.81
C THR A 79 6.37 0.42 -11.03
N VAL A 80 6.06 0.06 -9.78
CA VAL A 80 6.94 -0.68 -8.85
C VAL A 80 7.24 -2.09 -9.31
#